data_AF-A0A962X436-F1
#
_entry.id   AF-A0A962X436-F1
#
_cell.length_a   1.000
_cell.length_b   1.000
_cell.length_c   1.000
_cell.angle_alpha   90.00
_cell.angle_beta   90.00
_cell.angle_gamma   90.00
#
_symmetry.space_group_name_H-M   'P 1'
#
loop_
_entity.id
_entity.type
_entity.pdbx_description
1 polymer ?
#
loop_
_entity_poly.entity_id
_entity_poly.type
_entity_poly.pdbx_seq_one_letter_code
_entity_poly.pdbx_strand_id
1 'polypeptide(L)'
;MASSNWDELIWDTDVWASASPPDSDGDGVTDDVDNCSDTGNADQADLDDDDIGDVCDPDIDGDGLTTDQESTYSTDPYNSDTDGDGINDGNEVALGRNPA
;
A
#
# COMPACT_ATOMS: atom_id res chain seq x y z
N MET A 1 34.04 -38.48 21.11
CA MET A 1 34.63 -37.49 20.20
C MET A 1 33.48 -36.86 19.44
N ALA A 2 33.40 -35.54 19.50
CA ALA A 2 32.34 -34.77 18.86
C ALA A 2 32.48 -34.87 17.34
N SER A 3 31.37 -35.15 16.67
CA SER A 3 31.16 -34.69 15.30
C SER A 3 29.75 -34.15 15.25
N SER A 4 29.64 -32.85 15.56
CA SER A 4 28.52 -32.03 15.13
C SER A 4 28.61 -31.93 13.62
N ASN A 5 27.57 -32.35 12.92
CA ASN A 5 27.37 -31.98 11.53
C ASN A 5 26.09 -31.15 11.48
N TRP A 6 26.24 -29.86 11.23
CA TRP A 6 25.14 -28.87 11.23
C TRP A 6 24.56 -28.72 9.82
N ASP A 7 24.15 -29.82 9.19
CA ASP A 7 23.52 -29.79 7.86
C ASP A 7 22.35 -30.77 7.78
N GLU A 8 21.34 -30.57 8.62
CA GLU A 8 20.01 -31.14 8.40
C GLU A 8 18.95 -30.05 8.54
N LEU A 9 18.78 -29.27 7.48
CA LEU A 9 17.54 -28.54 7.21
C LEU A 9 17.01 -28.92 5.81
N ILE A 10 16.40 -30.11 5.81
CA ILE A 10 15.22 -30.57 5.06
C ILE A 10 15.24 -30.34 3.54
N TRP A 11 15.72 -31.35 2.82
CA TRP A 11 15.26 -31.71 1.47
C TRP A 11 14.50 -33.04 1.59
N ASP A 12 13.22 -33.02 2.00
CA ASP A 12 12.38 -34.22 1.97
C ASP A 12 11.22 -34.03 0.99
N THR A 13 11.36 -34.68 -0.16
CA THR A 13 10.33 -34.84 -1.19
C THR A 13 9.52 -36.10 -0.89
N ASP A 14 8.49 -35.97 -0.05
CA ASP A 14 7.14 -36.52 -0.25
C ASP A 14 6.19 -36.29 0.95
N VAL A 15 6.08 -35.03 1.37
CA VAL A 15 4.81 -34.41 1.83
C VAL A 15 4.57 -33.20 0.91
N TRP A 16 3.87 -33.44 -0.20
CA TRP A 16 3.68 -32.54 -1.33
C TRP A 16 2.80 -31.31 -0.99
N ALA A 17 3.43 -30.29 -0.40
CA ALA A 17 3.27 -28.87 -0.69
C ALA A 17 3.73 -28.08 0.55
N SER A 18 4.96 -27.58 0.50
CA SER A 18 5.26 -26.28 1.09
C SER A 18 4.36 -25.26 0.38
N ALA A 19 3.09 -25.18 0.74
CA ALA A 19 2.27 -24.07 0.30
C ALA A 19 2.98 -22.83 0.87
N SER A 20 3.56 -22.02 0.00
CA SER A 20 3.87 -20.63 0.34
C SER A 20 2.62 -20.05 1.03
N PRO A 21 2.78 -19.18 2.03
CA PRO A 21 1.64 -18.42 2.52
C PRO A 21 0.87 -17.82 1.33
N PRO A 22 -0.46 -17.68 1.44
CA PRO A 22 -1.25 -17.05 0.39
C PRO A 22 -0.65 -15.71 -0.03
N ASP A 23 -0.65 -15.51 -1.34
CA ASP A 23 -0.19 -14.32 -2.06
C ASP A 23 -1.15 -14.23 -3.25
N SER A 24 -2.23 -13.50 -3.02
CA SER A 24 -3.44 -13.55 -3.84
C SER A 24 -3.27 -12.84 -5.18
N ASP A 25 -2.39 -11.83 -5.24
CA ASP A 25 -2.09 -11.09 -6.47
C ASP A 25 -0.71 -11.44 -7.09
N GLY A 26 0.15 -12.17 -6.38
CA GLY A 26 1.41 -12.69 -6.86
C GLY A 26 2.54 -11.67 -6.90
N ASP A 27 2.47 -10.60 -6.10
CA ASP A 27 3.46 -9.52 -6.10
C ASP A 27 4.71 -9.80 -5.24
N GLY A 28 4.66 -10.86 -4.43
CA GLY A 28 5.76 -11.28 -3.53
C GLY A 28 5.61 -10.84 -2.08
N VAL A 29 4.50 -10.18 -1.73
CA VAL A 29 4.02 -9.90 -0.38
C VAL A 29 2.90 -10.90 -0.05
N THR A 30 2.80 -11.33 1.21
CA THR A 30 1.80 -12.33 1.60
C THR A 30 0.54 -11.66 2.11
N ASP A 31 -0.64 -12.26 1.86
CA ASP A 31 -1.97 -11.68 2.17
C ASP A 31 -2.13 -11.16 3.62
N ASP A 32 -1.33 -11.65 4.57
CA ASP A 32 -1.39 -11.25 5.99
C ASP A 32 -0.66 -9.95 6.30
N VAL A 33 0.19 -9.47 5.41
CA VAL A 33 0.98 -8.23 5.54
C VAL A 33 0.86 -7.30 4.33
N ASP A 34 0.05 -7.67 3.34
CA ASP A 34 -0.19 -6.93 2.12
C ASP A 34 -1.26 -5.84 2.32
N ASN A 35 -0.90 -4.57 2.15
CA ASN A 35 -1.83 -3.45 2.24
C ASN A 35 -2.75 -3.32 1.00
N CYS A 36 -2.58 -4.17 -0.02
CA CYS A 36 -3.46 -4.33 -1.16
C CYS A 36 -3.58 -5.79 -1.64
N SER A 37 -4.05 -6.71 -0.80
CA SER A 37 -4.08 -8.18 -1.05
C SER A 37 -4.61 -8.71 -2.41
N ASP A 38 -5.35 -7.90 -3.17
CA ASP A 38 -5.91 -8.28 -4.48
C ASP A 38 -5.28 -7.48 -5.65
N THR A 39 -4.32 -6.58 -5.40
CA THR A 39 -3.72 -5.65 -6.38
C THR A 39 -2.24 -5.42 -6.09
N GLY A 40 -1.39 -6.05 -6.89
CA GLY A 40 0.04 -6.10 -6.60
C GLY A 40 0.72 -4.74 -6.52
N ASN A 41 1.42 -4.54 -5.40
CA ASN A 41 2.24 -3.39 -5.02
C ASN A 41 3.39 -3.86 -4.12
N ALA A 42 4.37 -4.53 -4.72
CA ALA A 42 5.51 -5.12 -3.99
C ALA A 42 6.36 -4.10 -3.18
N ASP A 43 6.21 -2.80 -3.44
CA ASP A 43 6.83 -1.72 -2.67
C ASP A 43 6.02 -1.30 -1.44
N GLN A 44 4.76 -1.73 -1.32
CA GLN A 44 3.84 -1.51 -0.20
C GLN A 44 3.76 -0.03 0.18
N ALA A 45 3.69 0.83 -0.85
CA ALA A 45 3.51 2.26 -0.67
C ALA A 45 2.16 2.53 0.00
N ASP A 46 2.16 3.48 0.93
CA ASP A 46 1.05 3.94 1.76
C ASP A 46 1.44 5.37 2.17
N LEU A 47 0.92 6.36 1.45
CA LEU A 47 1.34 7.76 1.58
C LEU A 47 0.72 8.44 2.81
N ASP A 48 -0.48 8.06 3.22
CA ASP A 48 -1.22 8.65 4.34
C ASP A 48 -1.18 7.83 5.64
N ASP A 49 -0.52 6.66 5.62
CA ASP A 49 -0.33 5.71 6.72
C ASP A 49 -1.67 5.16 7.28
N ASP A 50 -2.63 4.82 6.41
CA ASP A 50 -3.97 4.30 6.80
C ASP A 50 -4.12 2.75 6.73
N ASP A 51 -3.04 2.05 6.40
CA ASP A 51 -2.96 0.60 6.13
C ASP A 51 -3.63 0.16 4.81
N ILE A 52 -4.01 1.08 3.92
CA ILE A 52 -4.45 0.81 2.54
C ILE A 52 -3.34 1.29 1.59
N GLY A 53 -2.86 0.43 0.70
CA GLY A 53 -1.77 0.83 -0.19
C GLY A 53 -2.21 1.79 -1.29
N ASP A 54 -1.31 2.68 -1.73
CA ASP A 54 -1.55 3.72 -2.75
C ASP A 54 -2.24 3.19 -4.03
N VAL A 55 -2.00 1.92 -4.40
CA VAL A 55 -2.58 1.32 -5.62
C VAL A 55 -4.05 0.92 -5.47
N CYS A 56 -4.52 0.71 -4.24
CA CYS A 56 -5.89 0.30 -3.92
C CYS A 56 -6.63 1.30 -3.01
N ASP A 57 -5.98 2.40 -2.64
CA ASP A 57 -6.56 3.49 -1.88
C ASP A 57 -7.30 4.50 -2.78
N PRO A 58 -8.58 4.79 -2.51
CA PRO A 58 -9.30 5.87 -3.20
C PRO A 58 -8.90 7.30 -2.80
N ASP A 59 -8.17 7.54 -1.71
CA ASP A 59 -7.80 8.86 -1.13
C ASP A 59 -6.31 8.87 -0.73
N ILE A 60 -5.43 8.69 -1.74
CA ILE A 60 -4.00 8.34 -1.59
C ILE A 60 -3.23 9.24 -0.63
N ASP A 61 -3.56 10.52 -0.48
CA ASP A 61 -2.84 11.45 0.42
C ASP A 61 -3.62 11.82 1.69
N GLY A 62 -4.78 11.19 1.91
CA GLY A 62 -5.58 11.28 3.13
C GLY A 62 -6.16 12.67 3.42
N ASP A 63 -6.32 13.51 2.38
CA ASP A 63 -6.74 14.90 2.55
C ASP A 63 -8.28 15.07 2.62
N GLY A 64 -9.01 14.01 2.27
CA GLY A 64 -10.47 13.93 2.26
C GLY A 64 -11.11 14.10 0.88
N LEU A 65 -10.33 14.14 -0.21
CA LEU A 65 -10.79 14.09 -1.59
C LEU A 65 -10.34 12.80 -2.25
N THR A 66 -11.30 12.02 -2.77
CA THR A 66 -10.90 10.85 -3.56
C THR A 66 -10.17 11.26 -4.84
N THR A 67 -9.32 10.39 -5.40
CA THR A 67 -8.59 10.64 -6.67
C THR A 67 -9.51 11.13 -7.81
N ASP A 68 -10.76 10.66 -7.85
CA ASP A 68 -11.78 11.14 -8.79
C ASP A 68 -12.24 12.59 -8.52
N GLN A 69 -12.40 12.96 -7.24
CA GLN A 69 -12.75 14.32 -6.83
C GLN A 69 -11.60 15.29 -7.12
N GLU A 70 -10.37 14.85 -6.91
CA GLU A 70 -9.18 15.65 -7.16
C GLU A 70 -9.03 16.04 -8.64
N SER A 71 -9.30 15.10 -9.55
CA SER A 71 -9.38 15.43 -10.97
C SER A 71 -10.44 16.51 -11.27
N THR A 72 -11.47 16.64 -10.44
CA THR A 72 -12.50 17.67 -10.59
C THR A 72 -12.04 19.02 -10.02
N TYR A 73 -11.29 19.02 -8.93
CA TYR A 73 -10.77 20.23 -8.27
C TYR A 73 -9.42 20.70 -8.84
N SER A 74 -8.82 19.91 -9.74
CA SER A 74 -7.48 20.16 -10.31
C SER A 74 -6.36 20.13 -9.26
N THR A 75 -6.52 19.28 -8.25
CA THR A 75 -5.53 18.99 -7.21
C THR A 75 -4.65 17.79 -7.62
N ASP A 76 -3.59 17.53 -6.86
CA ASP A 76 -2.64 16.43 -7.08
C ASP A 76 -2.87 15.29 -6.07
N PRO A 77 -3.29 14.08 -6.52
CA PRO A 77 -3.55 12.92 -5.65
C PRO A 77 -2.43 12.41 -4.77
N TYR A 78 -1.22 12.95 -4.93
CA TYR A 78 -0.06 12.57 -4.15
C TYR A 78 0.44 13.75 -3.30
N ASN A 79 -0.37 14.79 -3.13
CA ASN A 79 -0.01 16.00 -2.41
C ASN A 79 -1.22 16.69 -1.80
N SER A 80 -1.42 16.46 -0.50
CA SER A 80 -2.56 16.97 0.27
C SER A 80 -2.74 18.50 0.24
N ASP A 81 -1.75 19.29 -0.16
CA ASP A 81 -1.78 20.75 -0.24
C ASP A 81 -1.18 21.18 -1.58
N THR A 82 -2.01 21.15 -2.62
CA THR A 82 -1.56 21.31 -4.02
C THR A 82 -0.93 22.67 -4.29
N ASP A 83 -1.51 23.75 -3.73
CA ASP A 83 -1.02 25.11 -3.95
C ASP A 83 0.05 25.56 -2.93
N GLY A 84 0.23 24.79 -1.86
CA GLY A 84 1.27 24.96 -0.86
C GLY A 84 1.03 26.13 0.09
N ASP A 85 -0.23 26.55 0.28
CA ASP A 85 -0.60 27.65 1.18
C ASP A 85 -0.71 27.24 2.65
N GLY A 86 -0.69 25.93 2.93
CA GLY A 86 -0.73 25.34 4.26
C GLY A 86 -2.13 24.89 4.71
N ILE A 87 -3.11 24.81 3.81
CA ILE A 87 -4.42 24.19 4.04
C ILE A 87 -4.55 23.04 3.04
N ASN A 88 -4.94 21.87 3.51
CA ASN A 88 -5.12 20.73 2.61
C ASN A 88 -6.36 20.88 1.71
N ASP A 89 -6.31 20.31 0.51
CA ASP A 89 -7.24 20.60 -0.58
C ASP A 89 -8.68 20.22 -0.20
N GLY A 90 -8.88 19.10 0.49
CA GLY A 90 -10.17 18.69 1.04
C GLY A 90 -10.79 19.69 2.02
N ASN A 91 -9.99 20.33 2.88
CA ASN A 91 -10.48 21.39 3.76
C ASN A 91 -10.76 22.68 2.96
N GLU A 92 -9.97 22.97 1.93
CA GLU A 92 -10.21 24.12 1.08
C GLU A 92 -11.50 24.00 0.29
N VAL A 93 -11.78 22.83 -0.28
CA VAL A 93 -13.06 22.51 -0.93
C VAL A 93 -14.22 22.69 0.05
N ALA A 94 -14.10 22.18 1.28
CA ALA A 94 -15.13 22.29 2.30
C ALA A 94 -15.40 23.76 2.74
N LEU A 95 -14.37 24.62 2.67
CA LEU A 95 -14.43 26.02 3.06
C LEU A 95 -14.66 26.98 1.88
N GLY A 96 -14.67 26.49 0.65
CA GLY A 96 -14.80 27.29 -0.58
C GLY A 96 -13.58 28.19 -0.84
N ARG A 97 -12.38 27.66 -0.58
CA ARG A 97 -11.07 28.31 -0.84
C ARG A 97 -10.45 27.84 -2.16
N ASN A 98 -9.14 27.99 -2.33
CA ASN A 98 -8.44 27.74 -3.59
C ASN A 98 -7.59 26.47 -3.49
N PRO A 99 -8.12 25.29 -3.82
CA PRO A 99 -7.39 24.03 -3.65
C PRO A 99 -6.16 23.85 -4.56
N ALA A 100 -5.84 24.75 -5.50
CA ALA A 100 -4.77 24.52 -6.50
C ALA A 100 -4.15 25.80 -7.08
#